data_AF-A0A017T086-F1
#
_entry.id   AF-A0A017T086-F1
#
_cell.length_a   1.000
_cell.length_b   1.000
_cell.length_c   1.000
_cell.angle_alpha   90.00
_cell.angle_beta   90.00
_cell.angle_gamma   90.00
#
_symmetry.space_group_name_H-M   'P 1'
#
loop_
_entity.id
_entity.type
_entity.pdbx_description
1 polymer ?
#
loop_
_entity_poly.entity_id
_entity_poly.type
_entity_poly.pdbx_seq_one_letter_code
_entity_poly.pdbx_strand_id
1 'polypeptide(L)'
;MTERAATVGSVTEHVKAGLSSGPGSPNVLINDRRAWRAEIDQHECPEHHREVVYVGSTRVLINNQRAVRASDFLESNGASAPNRINGGSRNVRIGIARVGFASPEAMAGYGRDMCALKSVWEDLTPEERQARYEAAIAEHFNRLGMPPPTLELFSNQPGVGAYWNQSSWLIGLPAETFTGPFNDWTMKEATYHELMHAEQTVSALRERAGRQPTPGRESEASATDLGAASTPVTAEDLVTMTGVPFEVAQRAVETPYAPGSAEALQGRVNAEQHLTQAGRERSTQVNAAIWDASQRIQEARDAGDEAAERQAQADYERARAAYDHLPGGSDANAAANEFARRWPC
;
A
#
# COMPACT_ATOMS: atom_id res chain seq x y z
N MET A 1 3.37 5.71 -11.60
CA MET A 1 4.18 6.87 -11.15
C MET A 1 5.65 6.64 -11.48
N THR A 2 6.35 7.71 -11.86
CA THR A 2 7.82 7.70 -12.04
C THR A 2 8.46 8.41 -10.86
N GLU A 3 9.41 7.77 -10.19
CA GLU A 3 10.16 8.35 -9.08
C GLU A 3 11.54 8.80 -9.52
N ARG A 4 12.16 9.72 -8.78
CA ARG A 4 13.52 10.18 -9.10
C ARG A 4 14.49 9.00 -9.02
N ALA A 5 15.30 8.79 -10.04
CA ALA A 5 16.31 7.73 -10.01
C ALA A 5 17.36 8.03 -8.92
N ALA A 6 17.69 7.05 -8.09
CA ALA A 6 18.68 7.19 -7.05
C ALA A 6 20.11 7.09 -7.62
N THR A 7 21.01 7.86 -7.05
CA THR A 7 22.43 7.86 -7.40
C THR A 7 23.27 7.78 -6.13
N VAL A 8 24.57 7.53 -6.26
CA VAL A 8 25.53 7.77 -5.18
C VAL A 8 25.33 9.20 -4.66
N GLY A 9 25.21 9.34 -3.33
CA GLY A 9 24.90 10.61 -2.64
C GLY A 9 23.42 11.01 -2.62
N SER A 10 22.50 10.18 -3.10
CA SER A 10 21.07 10.35 -2.82
C SER A 10 20.82 10.29 -1.32
N VAL A 11 20.10 11.27 -0.77
CA VAL A 11 19.82 11.36 0.67
C VAL A 11 18.94 10.20 1.13
N THR A 12 19.29 9.61 2.27
CA THR A 12 18.48 8.61 3.00
C THR A 12 17.88 9.26 4.25
N GLU A 13 16.97 8.58 4.93
CA GLU A 13 16.32 9.10 6.15
C GLU A 13 17.32 9.32 7.28
N HIS A 14 18.23 8.37 7.51
CA HIS A 14 19.15 8.40 8.66
C HIS A 14 20.51 9.04 8.35
N VAL A 15 20.94 9.08 7.08
CA VAL A 15 22.30 9.49 6.73
C VAL A 15 22.29 10.68 5.78
N LYS A 16 22.76 11.84 6.26
CA LYS A 16 22.95 13.05 5.43
C LYS A 16 23.90 12.84 4.26
N ALA A 17 24.93 12.01 4.44
CA ALA A 17 25.83 11.61 3.35
C ALA A 17 25.13 10.71 2.31
N GLY A 18 23.94 10.19 2.61
CA GLY A 18 23.11 9.42 1.70
C GLY A 18 23.78 8.11 1.27
N LEU A 19 23.46 7.68 0.05
CA LEU A 19 23.96 6.46 -0.60
C LEU A 19 25.46 6.53 -1.00
N SER A 20 26.28 7.35 -0.32
CA SER A 20 27.68 7.60 -0.68
C SER A 20 28.64 6.46 -0.33
N SER A 21 28.28 5.57 0.59
CA SER A 21 29.08 4.39 0.95
C SER A 21 29.03 3.28 -0.11
N GLY A 22 28.03 3.29 -0.99
CA GLY A 22 27.88 2.29 -2.04
C GLY A 22 28.64 2.63 -3.32
N PRO A 23 29.17 1.63 -4.04
CA PRO A 23 29.97 1.85 -5.25
C PRO A 23 29.14 2.40 -6.41
N GLY A 24 27.82 2.11 -6.44
CA GLY A 24 26.96 2.42 -7.57
C GLY A 24 27.36 1.66 -8.83
N SER A 25 26.74 2.02 -9.95
CA SER A 25 27.03 1.47 -11.26
C SER A 25 28.45 1.85 -11.74
N PRO A 26 29.24 0.90 -12.28
CA PRO A 26 30.57 1.18 -12.82
C PRO A 26 30.55 2.11 -14.04
N ASN A 27 29.46 2.12 -14.82
CA ASN A 27 29.40 2.69 -16.17
C ASN A 27 28.12 3.47 -16.49
N VAL A 28 27.10 3.47 -15.61
CA VAL A 28 25.88 4.27 -15.81
C VAL A 28 25.88 5.44 -14.84
N LEU A 29 25.92 6.64 -15.40
CA LEU A 29 25.86 7.90 -14.65
C LEU A 29 24.50 8.57 -14.86
N ILE A 30 24.00 9.19 -13.80
CA ILE A 30 22.81 10.06 -13.81
C ILE A 30 23.25 11.39 -13.19
N ASN A 31 23.30 12.44 -14.00
CA ASN A 31 23.86 13.75 -13.63
C ASN A 31 25.25 13.63 -13.00
N ASP A 32 26.17 12.96 -13.71
CA ASP A 32 27.57 12.76 -13.33
C ASP A 32 27.79 11.95 -12.03
N ARG A 33 26.74 11.34 -11.50
CA ARG A 33 26.81 10.45 -10.33
C ARG A 33 26.45 9.03 -10.73
N ARG A 34 27.16 8.06 -10.16
CA ARG A 34 26.89 6.64 -10.43
C ARG A 34 25.47 6.29 -10.02
N ALA A 35 24.72 5.69 -10.93
CA ALA A 35 23.36 5.24 -10.65
C ALA A 35 23.37 4.06 -9.67
N TRP A 36 22.39 3.98 -8.78
CA TRP A 36 22.31 2.91 -7.78
C TRP A 36 21.46 1.73 -8.27
N ARG A 37 21.84 0.51 -7.88
CA ARG A 37 21.26 -0.77 -8.33
C ARG A 37 20.80 -1.59 -7.12
N ALA A 38 19.60 -2.16 -7.23
CA ALA A 38 19.04 -3.04 -6.23
C ALA A 38 19.88 -4.31 -6.08
N GLU A 39 19.83 -4.91 -4.89
CA GLU A 39 20.48 -6.16 -4.45
C GLU A 39 22.01 -6.17 -4.44
N ILE A 40 22.67 -5.32 -5.22
CA ILE A 40 24.13 -5.31 -5.38
C ILE A 40 24.81 -4.12 -4.72
N ASP A 41 24.25 -2.91 -4.81
CA ASP A 41 24.83 -1.74 -4.18
C ASP A 41 24.41 -1.69 -2.70
N GLN A 42 25.37 -1.37 -1.83
CA GLN A 42 25.22 -1.44 -0.38
C GLN A 42 25.44 -0.08 0.27
N HIS A 43 24.71 0.18 1.33
CA HIS A 43 24.82 1.39 2.13
C HIS A 43 25.17 1.02 3.57
N GLU A 44 26.23 1.61 4.11
CA GLU A 44 26.50 1.57 5.54
C GLU A 44 25.75 2.70 6.24
N CYS A 45 24.77 2.34 7.06
CA CYS A 45 24.01 3.22 7.93
C CYS A 45 24.47 3.05 9.39
N PRO A 46 24.71 4.12 10.16
CA PRO A 46 25.07 4.00 11.58
C PRO A 46 24.02 3.28 12.43
N GLU A 47 22.74 3.39 12.06
CA GLU A 47 21.61 2.84 12.82
C GLU A 47 21.27 1.41 12.40
N HIS A 48 21.52 1.06 11.14
CA HIS A 48 21.05 -0.18 10.53
C HIS A 48 22.17 -1.06 9.97
N HIS A 49 23.43 -0.65 10.14
CA HIS A 49 24.60 -1.29 9.55
C HIS A 49 24.49 -1.37 8.02
N ARG A 50 24.89 -2.51 7.45
CA ARG A 50 24.88 -2.75 6.02
C ARG A 50 23.46 -2.99 5.52
N GLU A 51 23.00 -2.10 4.65
CA GLU A 51 21.70 -2.15 4.02
C GLU A 51 21.81 -2.33 2.50
N VAL A 52 20.79 -2.95 1.91
CA VAL A 52 20.61 -3.06 0.46
C VAL A 52 19.18 -2.71 0.08
N VAL A 53 18.97 -2.24 -1.14
CA VAL A 53 17.63 -2.12 -1.70
C VAL A 53 17.25 -3.43 -2.37
N TYR A 54 16.26 -4.16 -1.88
CA TYR A 54 15.79 -5.39 -2.54
C TYR A 54 14.84 -5.08 -3.71
N VAL A 55 14.09 -3.99 -3.61
CA VAL A 55 13.06 -3.60 -4.57
C VAL A 55 13.46 -2.33 -5.31
N GLY A 56 13.93 -2.49 -6.55
CA GLY A 56 14.17 -1.39 -7.48
C GLY A 56 13.06 -1.25 -8.52
N SER A 57 13.31 -0.44 -9.55
CA SER A 57 12.45 -0.31 -10.71
C SER A 57 12.19 -1.66 -11.38
N THR A 58 10.93 -1.95 -11.68
CA THR A 58 10.54 -3.17 -12.38
C THR A 58 10.67 -3.07 -13.90
N ARG A 59 11.05 -1.89 -14.42
CA ARG A 59 11.15 -1.64 -15.87
C ARG A 59 12.53 -1.16 -16.31
N VAL A 60 13.29 -0.53 -15.41
CA VAL A 60 14.60 0.03 -15.73
C VAL A 60 15.67 -0.82 -15.07
N LEU A 61 16.49 -1.46 -15.90
CA LEU A 61 17.65 -2.21 -15.48
C LEU A 61 18.94 -1.42 -15.75
N ILE A 62 19.89 -1.51 -14.84
CA ILE A 62 21.24 -0.95 -14.93
C ILE A 62 22.20 -2.10 -14.69
N ASN A 63 22.95 -2.49 -15.73
CA ASN A 63 23.81 -3.68 -15.71
C ASN A 63 23.05 -4.94 -15.29
N ASN A 64 21.87 -5.16 -15.90
CA ASN A 64 20.95 -6.25 -15.60
C ASN A 64 20.40 -6.28 -14.17
N GLN A 65 20.59 -5.20 -13.39
CA GLN A 65 20.03 -5.07 -12.05
C GLN A 65 18.98 -3.97 -11.99
N ARG A 66 17.94 -4.14 -11.17
CA ARG A 66 16.87 -3.13 -11.07
C ARG A 66 17.45 -1.79 -10.58
N ALA A 67 17.09 -0.71 -11.26
CA ALA A 67 17.55 0.63 -10.90
C ALA A 67 16.82 1.15 -9.65
N VAL A 68 17.55 1.69 -8.68
CA VAL A 68 16.97 2.20 -7.42
C VAL A 68 16.43 3.61 -7.60
N ARG A 69 15.43 3.97 -6.78
CA ARG A 69 14.70 5.24 -6.83
C ARG A 69 14.65 5.91 -5.47
N ALA A 70 14.26 7.18 -5.49
CA ALA A 70 13.64 7.81 -4.34
C ALA A 70 12.39 7.02 -3.94
N SER A 71 12.14 6.96 -2.64
CA SER A 71 11.13 6.16 -1.94
C SER A 71 11.37 4.65 -1.88
N ASP A 72 12.38 4.10 -2.56
CA ASP A 72 12.77 2.71 -2.33
C ASP A 72 13.34 2.56 -0.91
N PHE A 73 13.14 1.39 -0.32
CA PHE A 73 13.58 1.07 1.04
C PHE A 73 14.90 0.29 1.02
N LEU A 74 15.79 0.71 1.91
CA LEU A 74 17.00 0.01 2.30
C LEU A 74 16.67 -0.91 3.47
N GLU A 75 17.04 -2.18 3.35
CA GLU A 75 16.78 -3.22 4.36
C GLU A 75 18.09 -3.80 4.89
N SER A 76 18.17 -3.98 6.21
CA SER A 76 19.34 -4.45 6.97
C SER A 76 19.31 -5.95 7.28
N ASN A 77 18.94 -6.79 6.30
CA ASN A 77 18.74 -8.24 6.51
C ASN A 77 17.81 -8.59 7.70
N GLY A 78 16.83 -7.72 7.98
CA GLY A 78 15.85 -7.92 9.06
C GLY A 78 16.28 -7.41 10.44
N ALA A 79 17.42 -6.73 10.57
CA ALA A 79 17.91 -6.25 11.87
C ALA A 79 17.17 -5.01 12.39
N SER A 80 16.53 -4.22 11.52
CA SER A 80 15.90 -2.94 11.88
C SER A 80 14.77 -2.57 10.93
N ALA A 81 14.01 -1.53 11.29
CA ALA A 81 13.03 -0.94 10.39
C ALA A 81 13.71 -0.44 9.10
N PRO A 82 13.05 -0.52 7.92
CA PRO A 82 13.66 -0.11 6.67
C PRO A 82 13.98 1.39 6.60
N ASN A 83 15.13 1.76 6.02
CA ASN A 83 15.55 3.15 5.81
C ASN A 83 15.13 3.65 4.43
N ARG A 84 14.40 4.77 4.35
CA ARG A 84 13.87 5.26 3.08
C ARG A 84 14.88 6.12 2.33
N ILE A 85 14.96 5.95 1.01
CA ILE A 85 15.70 6.87 0.14
C ILE A 85 14.85 8.12 -0.13
N ASN A 86 15.18 9.26 0.47
CA ASN A 86 14.41 10.50 0.33
C ASN A 86 14.85 11.36 -0.87
N GLY A 87 16.02 11.07 -1.45
CA GLY A 87 16.63 11.85 -2.53
C GLY A 87 16.86 11.09 -3.83
N GLY A 88 16.85 11.80 -4.94
CA GLY A 88 17.18 11.26 -6.25
C GLY A 88 17.52 12.35 -7.25
N SER A 89 17.78 11.94 -8.49
CA SER A 89 18.01 12.81 -9.63
C SER A 89 16.90 13.84 -9.83
N ARG A 90 17.26 15.09 -10.15
CA ARG A 90 16.28 16.17 -10.36
C ARG A 90 15.47 16.02 -11.65
N ASN A 91 16.04 15.35 -12.66
CA ASN A 91 15.53 15.31 -14.03
C ASN A 91 15.39 13.88 -14.60
N VAL A 92 15.96 12.85 -13.96
CA VAL A 92 15.78 11.45 -14.38
C VAL A 92 14.79 10.78 -13.46
N ARG A 93 13.64 10.40 -14.02
CA ARG A 93 12.61 9.65 -13.30
C ARG A 93 12.44 8.27 -13.91
N ILE A 94 12.36 7.25 -13.07
CA ILE A 94 12.19 5.84 -13.46
C ILE A 94 11.00 5.25 -12.67
N GLY A 95 10.23 4.38 -13.30
CA GLY A 95 8.94 3.93 -12.77
C GLY A 95 8.98 2.59 -12.05
N ILE A 96 7.98 2.35 -11.20
CA ILE A 96 7.48 1.01 -10.89
C ILE A 96 6.39 0.70 -11.93
N ALA A 97 6.40 -0.51 -12.47
CA ALA A 97 5.20 -1.08 -13.03
C ALA A 97 4.23 -1.23 -11.87
N ARG A 98 3.24 -0.34 -11.82
CA ARG A 98 2.16 -0.50 -10.86
C ARG A 98 1.43 -1.78 -11.20
N VAL A 99 1.29 -2.65 -10.21
CA VAL A 99 0.57 -3.92 -10.30
C VAL A 99 -0.83 -3.76 -9.70
N GLY A 100 -1.71 -4.73 -9.95
CA GLY A 100 -3.08 -4.76 -9.43
C GLY A 100 -3.88 -3.49 -9.70
N PHE A 101 -4.62 -3.01 -8.69
CA PHE A 101 -5.42 -1.79 -8.74
C PHE A 101 -4.55 -0.55 -8.88
N ALA A 102 -3.29 -0.56 -8.46
CA ALA A 102 -2.44 0.59 -8.75
C ALA A 102 -2.20 0.75 -10.27
N SER A 103 -2.30 -0.34 -11.06
CA SER A 103 -1.99 -0.32 -12.48
C SER A 103 -2.86 0.67 -13.27
N PRO A 104 -2.29 1.35 -14.30
CA PRO A 104 -3.08 2.26 -15.13
C PRO A 104 -4.28 1.60 -15.80
N GLU A 105 -4.17 0.31 -16.12
CA GLU A 105 -5.24 -0.46 -16.75
C GLU A 105 -6.39 -0.73 -15.78
N ALA A 106 -6.10 -1.25 -14.58
CA ALA A 106 -7.12 -1.51 -13.57
C ALA A 106 -7.84 -0.21 -13.16
N MET A 107 -7.07 0.86 -12.92
CA MET A 107 -7.61 2.18 -12.60
C MET A 107 -8.51 2.72 -13.70
N ALA A 108 -8.10 2.58 -14.97
CA ALA A 108 -8.91 2.99 -16.10
C ALA A 108 -10.16 2.13 -16.30
N GLY A 109 -10.08 0.83 -16.02
CA GLY A 109 -11.23 -0.07 -16.01
C GLY A 109 -12.25 0.39 -14.98
N TYR A 110 -11.81 0.63 -13.74
CA TYR A 110 -12.70 1.00 -12.65
C TYR A 110 -13.37 2.35 -12.93
N GLY A 111 -12.60 3.31 -13.44
CA GLY A 111 -13.12 4.60 -13.89
C GLY A 111 -14.20 4.48 -14.95
N ARG A 112 -13.97 3.66 -15.97
CA ARG A 112 -14.98 3.43 -17.02
C ARG A 112 -16.26 2.80 -16.45
N ASP A 113 -16.12 1.79 -15.60
CA ASP A 113 -17.25 1.05 -15.04
C ASP A 113 -18.07 1.96 -14.11
N MET A 114 -17.41 2.80 -13.30
CA MET A 114 -18.08 3.80 -12.47
C MET A 114 -18.76 4.91 -13.28
N CYS A 115 -18.13 5.41 -14.35
CA CYS A 115 -18.78 6.37 -15.25
C CYS A 115 -20.02 5.77 -15.92
N ALA A 116 -19.92 4.51 -16.37
CA ALA A 116 -21.03 3.82 -17.00
C ALA A 116 -22.18 3.63 -16.01
N LEU A 117 -21.89 3.20 -14.77
CA LEU A 117 -22.89 3.08 -13.72
C LEU A 117 -23.55 4.41 -13.38
N LYS A 118 -22.76 5.49 -13.23
CA LYS A 118 -23.27 6.83 -12.97
C LYS A 118 -24.23 7.31 -14.06
N SER A 119 -23.93 7.01 -15.32
CA SER A 119 -24.76 7.46 -16.46
C SER A 119 -26.18 6.92 -16.49
N VAL A 120 -26.45 5.82 -15.77
CA VAL A 120 -27.76 5.19 -15.66
C VAL A 120 -28.32 5.21 -14.24
N TRP A 121 -27.64 5.87 -13.30
CA TRP A 121 -27.92 5.75 -11.86
C TRP A 121 -29.34 6.12 -11.46
N GLU A 122 -29.86 7.21 -12.04
CA GLU A 122 -31.20 7.73 -11.75
C GLU A 122 -32.32 6.80 -12.27
N ASP A 123 -32.01 5.91 -13.21
CA ASP A 123 -32.96 4.95 -13.77
C ASP A 123 -33.01 3.62 -12.99
N LEU A 124 -32.13 3.42 -12.00
CA LEU A 124 -31.99 2.18 -11.24
C LEU A 124 -32.65 2.27 -9.87
N THR A 125 -33.23 1.15 -9.40
CA THR A 125 -33.62 1.03 -7.98
C THR A 125 -32.39 0.94 -7.07
N PRO A 126 -32.50 1.21 -5.76
CA PRO A 126 -31.41 1.01 -4.81
C PRO A 126 -30.78 -0.40 -4.87
N GLU A 127 -31.60 -1.43 -5.02
CA GLU A 127 -31.14 -2.82 -5.12
C GLU A 127 -30.36 -3.06 -6.42
N GLU A 128 -30.83 -2.51 -7.54
CA GLU A 128 -30.13 -2.59 -8.83
C GLU A 128 -28.80 -1.82 -8.81
N ARG A 129 -28.76 -0.66 -8.14
CA ARG A 129 -27.54 0.13 -7.95
C ARG A 129 -26.50 -0.66 -7.18
N GLN A 130 -26.88 -1.25 -6.04
CA GLN A 130 -25.99 -2.08 -5.24
C GLN A 130 -25.49 -3.28 -6.05
N ALA A 131 -26.38 -4.04 -6.67
CA ALA A 131 -26.00 -5.24 -7.42
C ALA A 131 -25.05 -4.94 -8.59
N ARG A 132 -25.28 -3.84 -9.33
CA ARG A 132 -24.37 -3.43 -10.43
C ARG A 132 -23.03 -2.95 -9.91
N TYR A 133 -23.01 -2.26 -8.78
CA TYR A 133 -21.79 -1.80 -8.15
C TYR A 133 -20.93 -2.96 -7.62
N GLU A 134 -21.55 -3.92 -6.92
CA GLU A 134 -20.91 -5.17 -6.49
C GLU A 134 -20.36 -5.97 -7.68
N ALA A 135 -21.12 -6.07 -8.76
CA ALA A 135 -20.67 -6.75 -9.97
C ALA A 135 -19.45 -6.08 -10.61
N ALA A 136 -19.40 -4.74 -10.64
CA ALA A 136 -18.23 -4.00 -11.13
C ALA A 136 -17.00 -4.27 -10.26
N ILE A 137 -17.14 -4.21 -8.94
CA ILE A 137 -16.06 -4.56 -8.00
C ILE A 137 -15.60 -6.00 -8.21
N ALA A 138 -16.54 -6.94 -8.31
CA ALA A 138 -16.24 -8.34 -8.49
C ALA A 138 -15.42 -8.62 -9.76
N GLU A 139 -15.79 -8.00 -10.88
CA GLU A 139 -15.05 -8.13 -12.14
C GLU A 139 -13.60 -7.64 -12.01
N HIS A 140 -13.36 -6.57 -11.26
CA HIS A 140 -12.01 -6.09 -11.00
C HIS A 140 -11.16 -7.07 -10.18
N PHE A 141 -11.72 -7.65 -9.12
CA PHE A 141 -11.04 -8.65 -8.30
C PHE A 141 -10.78 -9.95 -9.08
N ASN A 142 -11.77 -10.40 -9.85
CA ASN A 142 -11.66 -11.60 -10.69
C ASN A 142 -10.53 -11.48 -11.71
N ARG A 143 -10.36 -10.31 -12.35
CA ARG A 143 -9.24 -10.04 -13.28
C ARG A 143 -7.87 -10.14 -12.61
N LEU A 144 -7.78 -9.87 -11.32
CA LEU A 144 -6.56 -9.99 -10.52
C LEU A 144 -6.43 -11.38 -9.85
N GLY A 145 -7.38 -12.28 -10.14
CA GLY A 145 -7.46 -13.62 -9.58
C GLY A 145 -7.71 -13.65 -8.08
N MET A 146 -8.35 -12.62 -7.52
CA MET A 146 -8.62 -12.46 -6.09
C MET A 146 -10.13 -12.62 -5.81
N PRO A 147 -10.52 -13.10 -4.61
CA PRO A 147 -11.93 -13.12 -4.23
C PRO A 147 -12.41 -11.69 -3.96
N PRO A 148 -13.58 -11.28 -4.48
CA PRO A 148 -14.09 -9.95 -4.23
C PRO A 148 -14.55 -9.76 -2.78
N PRO A 149 -14.33 -8.59 -2.18
CA PRO A 149 -14.89 -8.28 -0.89
C PRO A 149 -16.41 -8.11 -0.99
N THR A 150 -17.12 -8.43 0.09
CA THR A 150 -18.56 -8.12 0.19
C THR A 150 -18.75 -6.64 0.51
N LEU A 151 -19.95 -6.12 0.25
CA LEU A 151 -20.33 -4.78 0.68
C LEU A 151 -21.28 -4.86 1.87
N GLU A 152 -21.05 -4.00 2.86
CA GLU A 152 -21.93 -3.84 4.00
C GLU A 152 -22.35 -2.37 4.09
N LEU A 153 -23.64 -2.12 4.30
CA LEU A 153 -24.16 -0.78 4.56
C LEU A 153 -24.13 -0.51 6.07
N PHE A 154 -23.45 0.55 6.47
CA PHE A 154 -23.41 0.98 7.87
C PHE A 154 -24.24 2.23 8.11
N SER A 155 -24.91 2.27 9.25
CA SER A 155 -25.57 3.49 9.74
C SER A 155 -24.61 4.34 10.56
N ASN A 156 -24.65 5.66 10.36
CA ASN A 156 -24.13 6.65 11.31
C ASN A 156 -22.62 6.57 11.64
N GLN A 157 -21.76 6.80 10.64
CA GLN A 157 -20.40 7.29 10.91
C GLN A 157 -20.14 8.59 10.15
N PRO A 158 -20.38 9.76 10.80
CA PRO A 158 -20.11 11.05 10.19
C PRO A 158 -18.67 11.12 9.67
N GLY A 159 -18.51 11.51 8.40
CA GLY A 159 -17.20 11.73 7.78
C GLY A 159 -16.47 10.47 7.28
N VAL A 160 -17.04 9.27 7.42
CA VAL A 160 -16.47 8.03 6.85
C VAL A 160 -17.14 7.73 5.52
N GLY A 161 -16.39 7.79 4.42
CA GLY A 161 -16.90 7.52 3.07
C GLY A 161 -16.97 6.04 2.72
N ALA A 162 -16.01 5.29 3.21
CA ALA A 162 -15.92 3.84 3.13
C ALA A 162 -14.96 3.37 4.23
N TYR A 163 -14.98 2.08 4.56
CA TYR A 163 -13.93 1.46 5.36
C TYR A 163 -13.64 0.03 4.90
N TRP A 164 -12.39 -0.41 5.09
CA TRP A 164 -11.97 -1.78 4.89
C TRP A 164 -11.98 -2.58 6.20
N ASN A 165 -12.59 -3.77 6.18
CA ASN A 165 -12.47 -4.74 7.27
C ASN A 165 -11.88 -6.05 6.75
N GLN A 166 -10.59 -6.24 7.04
CA GLN A 166 -9.82 -7.41 6.63
C GLN A 166 -10.41 -8.74 7.14
N SER A 167 -10.85 -8.78 8.40
CA SER A 167 -11.27 -10.02 9.06
C SER A 167 -12.57 -10.57 8.49
N SER A 168 -13.45 -9.68 8.05
CA SER A 168 -14.73 -10.05 7.43
C SER A 168 -14.68 -9.95 5.90
N TRP A 169 -13.52 -9.59 5.34
CA TRP A 169 -13.29 -9.39 3.91
C TRP A 169 -14.39 -8.53 3.25
N LEU A 170 -14.66 -7.37 3.86
CA LEU A 170 -15.76 -6.50 3.44
C LEU A 170 -15.35 -5.03 3.35
N ILE A 171 -16.07 -4.30 2.50
CA ILE A 171 -16.04 -2.84 2.42
C ILE A 171 -17.35 -2.30 2.98
N GLY A 172 -17.24 -1.50 4.03
CA GLY A 172 -18.37 -0.77 4.58
C GLY A 172 -18.64 0.50 3.79
N LEU A 173 -19.90 0.80 3.49
CA LEU A 173 -20.36 2.03 2.84
C LEU A 173 -21.51 2.68 3.64
N PRO A 174 -21.69 4.01 3.61
CA PRO A 174 -22.82 4.67 4.25
C PRO A 174 -24.16 4.11 3.75
N ALA A 175 -25.14 3.95 4.64
CA ALA A 175 -26.44 3.36 4.31
C ALA A 175 -27.20 4.08 3.18
N GLU A 176 -26.95 5.38 3.00
CA GLU A 176 -27.53 6.21 1.95
C GLU A 176 -26.87 6.05 0.57
N THR A 177 -25.77 5.30 0.47
CA THR A 177 -24.96 5.19 -0.75
C THR A 177 -25.78 4.81 -1.98
N PHE A 178 -26.73 3.89 -1.84
CA PHE A 178 -27.55 3.39 -2.95
C PHE A 178 -28.95 4.02 -3.02
N THR A 179 -29.40 4.71 -1.97
CA THR A 179 -30.72 5.33 -1.94
C THR A 179 -30.70 6.78 -2.45
N GLY A 180 -29.55 7.44 -2.38
CA GLY A 180 -29.34 8.81 -2.84
C GLY A 180 -28.85 8.96 -4.29
N PRO A 181 -28.54 10.20 -4.70
CA PRO A 181 -27.83 10.46 -5.96
C PRO A 181 -26.43 9.82 -5.92
N PHE A 182 -25.85 9.58 -7.10
CA PHE A 182 -24.50 9.02 -7.20
C PHE A 182 -23.48 9.91 -6.49
N ASN A 183 -22.87 9.41 -5.42
CA ASN A 183 -21.85 10.13 -4.67
C ASN A 183 -20.47 9.80 -5.23
N ASP A 184 -19.91 10.71 -6.03
CA ASP A 184 -18.59 10.53 -6.64
C ASP A 184 -17.53 10.19 -5.62
N TRP A 185 -17.45 10.93 -4.52
CA TRP A 185 -16.39 10.72 -3.56
C TRP A 185 -16.47 9.33 -2.90
N THR A 186 -17.64 8.93 -2.40
CA THR A 186 -17.84 7.62 -1.77
C THR A 186 -17.61 6.47 -2.75
N MET A 187 -18.24 6.53 -3.93
CA MET A 187 -18.26 5.41 -4.86
C MET A 187 -17.00 5.32 -5.72
N LYS A 188 -16.34 6.44 -6.02
CA LYS A 188 -15.15 6.44 -6.87
C LYS A 188 -13.88 6.49 -6.05
N GLU A 189 -13.77 7.40 -5.09
CA GLU A 189 -12.49 7.66 -4.43
C GLU A 189 -12.32 6.81 -3.19
N ALA A 190 -13.27 6.90 -2.24
CA ALA A 190 -13.20 6.19 -0.98
C ALA A 190 -13.26 4.69 -1.20
N THR A 191 -14.23 4.19 -1.99
CA THR A 191 -14.29 2.74 -2.25
C THR A 191 -13.04 2.24 -2.96
N TYR A 192 -12.53 2.95 -3.96
CA TYR A 192 -11.31 2.53 -4.66
C TYR A 192 -10.10 2.45 -3.73
N HIS A 193 -10.01 3.39 -2.78
CA HIS A 193 -9.01 3.33 -1.71
C HIS A 193 -9.17 2.04 -0.89
N GLU A 194 -10.38 1.66 -0.48
CA GLU A 194 -10.59 0.41 0.27
C GLU A 194 -10.31 -0.85 -0.58
N LEU A 195 -10.60 -0.83 -1.89
CA LEU A 195 -10.24 -1.93 -2.80
C LEU A 195 -8.71 -2.15 -2.85
N MET A 196 -7.92 -1.07 -2.77
CA MET A 196 -6.46 -1.17 -2.70
C MET A 196 -6.01 -1.85 -1.41
N HIS A 197 -6.65 -1.59 -0.28
CA HIS A 197 -6.33 -2.28 0.97
C HIS A 197 -6.58 -3.79 0.88
N ALA A 198 -7.71 -4.18 0.30
CA ALA A 198 -7.99 -5.60 0.04
C ALA A 198 -6.93 -6.25 -0.87
N GLU A 199 -6.53 -5.60 -1.96
CA GLU A 199 -5.44 -6.10 -2.82
C GLU A 199 -4.10 -6.20 -2.06
N GLN A 200 -3.77 -5.19 -1.24
CA GLN A 200 -2.56 -5.19 -0.46
C GLN A 200 -2.51 -6.37 0.50
N THR A 201 -3.63 -6.69 1.15
CA THR A 201 -3.77 -7.88 2.00
C THR A 201 -3.52 -9.16 1.19
N VAL A 202 -4.20 -9.39 0.07
CA VAL A 202 -3.98 -10.60 -0.74
C VAL A 202 -2.56 -10.69 -1.27
N SER A 203 -1.96 -9.57 -1.66
CA SER A 203 -0.58 -9.53 -2.12
C SER A 203 0.42 -9.92 -1.01
N ALA A 204 0.17 -9.49 0.22
CA ALA A 204 0.95 -9.88 1.39
C ALA A 204 0.82 -11.38 1.72
N LEU A 205 -0.39 -11.93 1.56
CA LEU A 205 -0.65 -13.36 1.75
C LEU A 205 0.04 -14.20 0.66
N ARG A 206 -0.06 -13.81 -0.61
CA ARG A 206 0.57 -14.48 -1.76
C ARG A 206 2.08 -14.47 -1.69
N GLU A 207 2.67 -13.38 -1.20
CA GLU A 207 4.11 -13.30 -0.96
C GLU A 207 4.55 -14.31 0.10
N ARG A 208 3.86 -14.34 1.25
CA ARG A 208 4.15 -15.29 2.32
C ARG A 208 4.00 -16.74 1.87
N ALA A 209 2.93 -17.05 1.14
CA ALA A 209 2.72 -18.38 0.57
C ALA A 209 3.82 -18.78 -0.45
N GLY A 210 4.37 -17.80 -1.17
CA GLY A 210 5.45 -18.01 -2.13
C GLY A 210 6.84 -18.18 -1.52
N ARG A 211 7.03 -17.88 -0.22
CA ARG A 211 8.32 -18.08 0.45
C ARG A 211 8.62 -19.56 0.58
N GLN A 212 9.59 -20.02 -0.20
CA GLN A 212 10.14 -21.36 -0.02
C GLN A 212 11.01 -21.41 1.25
N PRO A 213 10.99 -22.51 2.00
CA PRO A 213 12.02 -22.77 3.02
C PRO A 213 13.40 -22.66 2.37
N THR A 214 14.32 -21.89 2.94
CA THR A 214 15.72 -21.90 2.47
C THR A 214 16.42 -23.11 3.10
N PRO A 215 16.79 -24.15 2.33
CA PRO A 215 17.40 -25.35 2.90
C PRO A 215 18.76 -25.01 3.54
N GLY A 216 18.99 -25.48 4.76
CA GLY A 216 20.30 -25.38 5.43
C GLY A 216 20.58 -24.10 6.22
N ARG A 217 19.59 -23.21 6.40
CA ARG A 217 19.68 -22.12 7.38
C ARG A 217 18.95 -22.55 8.66
N GLU A 218 19.64 -23.27 9.54
CA GLU A 218 19.14 -23.56 10.89
C GLU A 218 18.89 -22.21 11.59
N SER A 219 17.64 -21.92 11.94
CA SER A 219 17.24 -20.61 12.43
C SER A 219 17.63 -20.44 13.89
N GLU A 220 18.62 -19.58 14.17
CA GLU A 220 18.79 -18.93 15.48
C GLU A 220 17.76 -17.79 15.70
N ALA A 221 16.60 -17.85 15.03
CA ALA A 221 15.62 -16.76 15.03
C ALA A 221 14.71 -16.81 16.26
N SER A 222 14.60 -15.67 16.93
CA SER A 222 13.63 -15.36 17.99
C SER A 222 12.21 -15.71 17.56
N ALA A 223 11.40 -16.26 18.47
CA ALA A 223 10.00 -16.65 18.26
C ALA A 223 9.05 -15.52 17.78
N THR A 224 9.53 -14.27 17.73
CA THR A 224 8.80 -13.10 17.20
C THR A 224 9.05 -12.86 15.71
N ASP A 225 10.08 -13.48 15.15
CA ASP A 225 10.37 -13.46 13.73
C ASP A 225 9.96 -14.83 13.19
N LEU A 226 8.84 -14.89 12.45
CA LEU A 226 8.32 -16.11 11.81
C LEU A 226 9.24 -16.52 10.67
N GLY A 227 10.49 -16.81 11.01
CA GLY A 227 11.58 -17.19 10.14
C GLY A 227 11.28 -18.51 9.45
N ALA A 228 11.70 -18.56 8.17
CA ALA A 228 11.88 -19.75 7.34
C ALA A 228 11.22 -21.03 7.87
N ALA A 229 9.89 -21.10 7.80
CA ALA A 229 9.19 -22.34 8.10
C ALA A 229 9.78 -23.44 7.22
N SER A 230 10.12 -24.58 7.81
CA SER A 230 10.61 -25.75 7.08
C SER A 230 9.51 -26.41 6.23
N THR A 231 8.26 -26.01 6.44
CA THR A 231 7.06 -26.44 5.73
C THR A 231 6.46 -25.31 4.89
N PRO A 232 5.86 -25.62 3.73
CA PRO A 232 5.05 -24.66 2.99
C PRO A 232 3.96 -24.05 3.88
N VAL A 233 3.72 -22.74 3.75
CA VAL A 233 2.66 -22.03 4.46
C VAL A 233 1.30 -22.52 3.96
N THR A 234 0.43 -22.92 4.87
CA THR A 234 -0.95 -23.38 4.57
C THR A 234 -1.96 -22.23 4.64
N ALA A 235 -3.19 -22.48 4.19
CA ALA A 235 -4.27 -21.50 4.31
C ALA A 235 -4.63 -21.28 5.78
N GLU A 236 -4.66 -22.33 6.59
CA GLU A 236 -4.91 -22.29 8.03
C GLU A 236 -3.86 -21.45 8.77
N ASP A 237 -2.59 -21.53 8.37
CA ASP A 237 -1.52 -20.69 8.92
C ASP A 237 -1.81 -19.22 8.64
N LEU A 238 -2.19 -18.89 7.40
CA LEU A 238 -2.51 -17.51 7.00
C LEU A 238 -3.76 -16.98 7.72
N VAL A 239 -4.82 -17.79 7.87
CA VAL A 239 -6.01 -17.42 8.66
C VAL A 239 -5.60 -17.13 10.11
N THR A 240 -4.83 -18.04 10.72
CA THR A 240 -4.36 -17.87 12.11
C THR A 240 -3.53 -16.59 12.28
N MET A 241 -2.67 -16.28 11.31
CA MET A 241 -1.79 -15.11 11.36
C MET A 241 -2.52 -13.78 11.17
N THR A 242 -3.58 -13.76 10.35
CA THR A 242 -4.10 -12.52 9.78
C THR A 242 -5.58 -12.26 10.04
N GLY A 243 -6.30 -13.30 10.48
CA GLY A 243 -7.75 -13.26 10.69
C GLY A 243 -8.58 -13.16 9.41
N VAL A 244 -7.97 -13.22 8.22
CA VAL A 244 -8.71 -13.21 6.95
C VAL A 244 -9.56 -14.47 6.81
N PRO A 245 -10.66 -14.42 6.04
CA PRO A 245 -11.45 -15.61 5.75
C PRO A 245 -10.64 -16.69 5.02
N PHE A 246 -11.01 -17.94 5.26
CA PHE A 246 -10.27 -19.11 4.78
C PHE A 246 -10.16 -19.13 3.26
N GLU A 247 -11.22 -18.79 2.54
CA GLU A 247 -11.26 -18.74 1.09
C GLU A 247 -10.27 -17.73 0.49
N VAL A 248 -10.00 -16.63 1.19
CA VAL A 248 -9.02 -15.62 0.80
C VAL A 248 -7.60 -16.15 0.99
N ALA A 249 -7.34 -16.75 2.15
CA ALA A 249 -6.07 -17.39 2.46
C ALA A 249 -5.77 -18.55 1.49
N GLN A 250 -6.77 -19.41 1.23
CA GLN A 250 -6.66 -20.52 0.29
C GLN A 250 -6.31 -20.01 -1.10
N ARG A 251 -6.99 -18.96 -1.59
CA ARG A 251 -6.69 -18.40 -2.90
C ARG A 251 -5.27 -17.86 -2.99
N ALA A 252 -4.75 -17.26 -1.92
CA ALA A 252 -3.38 -16.78 -1.87
C ALA A 252 -2.35 -17.94 -1.95
N VAL A 253 -2.63 -19.07 -1.29
CA VAL A 253 -1.79 -20.28 -1.34
C VAL A 253 -1.83 -20.96 -2.72
N GLU A 254 -2.98 -20.95 -3.40
CA GLU A 254 -3.12 -21.50 -4.75
C GLU A 254 -2.41 -20.67 -5.83
N THR A 255 -2.20 -19.38 -5.56
CA THR A 255 -1.62 -18.44 -6.52
C THR A 255 -0.48 -17.63 -5.90
N PRO A 256 0.57 -18.29 -5.39
CA PRO A 256 1.65 -17.61 -4.69
C PRO A 256 2.46 -16.77 -5.67
N TYR A 257 3.04 -15.66 -5.19
CA TYR A 257 3.96 -14.90 -6.01
C TYR A 257 5.30 -15.61 -6.13
N ALA A 258 5.86 -15.64 -7.33
CA ALA A 258 7.19 -16.19 -7.56
C ALA A 258 8.22 -15.37 -6.75
N PRO A 259 9.16 -16.02 -6.02
CA PRO A 259 10.20 -15.30 -5.29
C PRO A 259 10.96 -14.31 -6.17
N GLY A 260 11.11 -13.07 -5.69
CA GLY A 260 11.83 -12.00 -6.41
C GLY A 260 11.06 -11.35 -7.56
N SER A 261 9.83 -11.78 -7.86
CA SER A 261 8.92 -11.07 -8.76
C SER A 261 8.57 -9.68 -8.21
N ALA A 262 8.15 -8.76 -9.09
CA ALA A 262 7.73 -7.42 -8.67
C ALA A 262 6.57 -7.48 -7.67
N GLU A 263 5.66 -8.42 -7.89
CA GLU A 263 4.48 -8.69 -7.07
C GLU A 263 4.88 -9.26 -5.71
N ALA A 264 5.83 -10.20 -5.64
CA ALA A 264 6.37 -10.69 -4.37
C ALA A 264 7.04 -9.56 -3.59
N LEU A 265 7.81 -8.71 -4.25
CA LEU A 265 8.47 -7.59 -3.59
C LEU A 265 7.47 -6.57 -3.04
N GLN A 266 6.43 -6.20 -3.81
CA GLN A 266 5.35 -5.36 -3.32
C GLN A 266 4.58 -6.03 -2.17
N GLY A 267 4.29 -7.32 -2.32
CA GLY A 267 3.63 -8.13 -1.31
C GLY A 267 4.41 -8.14 0.00
N ARG A 268 5.74 -8.15 -0.03
CA ARG A 268 6.60 -8.09 1.16
C ARG A 268 6.43 -6.77 1.92
N VAL A 269 6.43 -5.65 1.21
CA VAL A 269 6.22 -4.34 1.81
C VAL A 269 4.83 -4.27 2.46
N ASN A 270 3.80 -4.77 1.77
CA ASN A 270 2.43 -4.86 2.32
C ASN A 270 2.38 -5.81 3.54
N ALA A 271 3.14 -6.89 3.48
CA ALA A 271 3.26 -7.91 4.52
C ALA A 271 3.84 -7.38 5.83
N GLU A 272 4.79 -6.45 5.76
CA GLU A 272 5.34 -5.78 6.94
C GLU A 272 4.33 -4.83 7.57
N GLN A 273 3.54 -4.13 6.75
CA GLN A 273 2.52 -3.17 7.21
C GLN A 273 1.32 -3.86 7.86
N HIS A 274 0.71 -4.80 7.14
CA HIS A 274 -0.64 -5.27 7.47
C HIS A 274 -0.62 -6.52 8.32
N LEU A 275 0.42 -7.35 8.20
CA LEU A 275 0.43 -8.68 8.81
C LEU A 275 1.34 -8.77 10.04
N THR A 276 2.22 -7.79 10.28
CA THR A 276 2.99 -7.76 11.55
C THR A 276 2.17 -7.08 12.65
N GLN A 277 2.35 -7.53 13.90
CA GLN A 277 1.72 -6.89 15.05
C GLN A 277 2.14 -5.41 15.16
N ALA A 278 3.44 -5.13 15.01
CA ALA A 278 3.97 -3.77 15.09
C ALA A 278 3.40 -2.85 14.00
N GLY A 279 3.23 -3.36 12.76
CA GLY A 279 2.62 -2.61 11.67
C GLY A 279 1.15 -2.27 11.97
N ARG A 280 0.37 -3.25 12.44
CA ARG A 280 -1.02 -3.04 12.85
C ARG A 280 -1.15 -2.07 14.02
N GLU A 281 -0.36 -2.24 15.07
CA GLU A 281 -0.37 -1.35 16.24
C GLU A 281 -0.07 0.10 15.83
N ARG A 282 0.93 0.30 14.95
CA ARG A 282 1.28 1.62 14.43
C ARG A 282 0.14 2.22 13.61
N SER A 283 -0.47 1.45 12.71
CA SER A 283 -1.63 1.91 11.93
C SER A 283 -2.81 2.27 12.83
N THR A 284 -3.11 1.43 13.84
CA THR A 284 -4.17 1.68 14.82
C THR A 284 -3.92 2.96 15.60
N GLN A 285 -2.70 3.18 16.09
CA GLN A 285 -2.33 4.39 16.83
C GLN A 285 -2.49 5.65 15.97
N VAL A 286 -2.03 5.61 14.72
CA VAL A 286 -2.15 6.74 13.80
C VAL A 286 -3.62 7.03 13.46
N ASN A 287 -4.40 6.00 13.16
CA ASN A 287 -5.83 6.15 12.88
C ASN A 287 -6.61 6.68 14.09
N ALA A 288 -6.30 6.21 15.29
CA ALA A 288 -6.89 6.73 16.52
C ALA A 288 -6.58 8.21 16.72
N ALA A 289 -5.34 8.65 16.43
CA ALA A 289 -4.95 10.05 16.51
C ALA A 289 -5.67 10.93 15.46
N ILE A 290 -5.86 10.43 14.23
CA ILE A 290 -6.62 11.14 13.18
C ILE A 290 -8.08 11.29 13.60
N TRP A 291 -8.69 10.21 14.10
CA TRP A 291 -10.08 10.20 14.55
C TRP A 291 -10.30 11.18 15.70
N ASP A 292 -9.48 11.09 16.75
CA ASP A 292 -9.51 12.00 17.90
C ASP A 292 -9.37 13.47 17.49
N ALA A 293 -8.40 13.78 16.62
CA ALA A 293 -8.22 15.15 16.12
C ALA A 293 -9.44 15.63 15.30
N SER A 294 -10.05 14.75 14.50
CA SER A 294 -11.25 15.08 13.71
C SER A 294 -12.46 15.38 14.60
N GLN A 295 -12.66 14.61 15.67
CA GLN A 295 -13.71 14.89 16.66
C GLN A 295 -13.49 16.25 17.33
N ARG A 296 -12.25 16.53 17.76
CA ARG A 296 -11.90 17.81 18.38
C ARG A 296 -12.08 19.01 17.46
N ILE A 297 -11.85 18.87 16.15
CA ILE A 297 -12.16 19.91 15.15
C ILE A 297 -13.67 20.20 15.16
N GLN A 298 -14.50 19.16 15.12
CA GLN A 298 -15.95 19.32 15.09
C GLN A 298 -16.49 19.96 16.38
N GLU A 299 -16.05 19.46 17.54
CA GLU A 299 -16.42 20.03 18.84
C GLU A 299 -16.04 21.51 18.97
N ALA A 300 -14.84 21.88 18.51
CA ALA A 300 -14.39 23.26 18.53
C ALA A 300 -15.23 24.17 17.61
N ARG A 301 -15.63 23.68 16.43
CA ARG A 301 -16.54 24.40 15.52
C ARG A 301 -17.90 24.62 16.16
N ASP A 302 -18.47 23.58 16.75
CA ASP A 302 -19.77 23.66 17.40
C ASP A 302 -19.76 24.62 18.60
N ALA A 303 -18.61 24.74 19.27
CA ALA A 303 -18.38 25.69 20.35
C ALA A 303 -18.05 27.13 19.88
N GLY A 304 -17.73 27.34 18.60
CA GLY A 304 -17.20 28.60 18.09
C GLY A 304 -15.80 28.95 18.64
N ASP A 305 -15.02 27.96 19.07
CA ASP A 305 -13.67 28.13 19.61
C ASP A 305 -12.62 27.96 18.50
N GLU A 306 -12.32 29.06 17.82
CA GLU A 306 -11.34 29.06 16.72
C GLU A 306 -9.92 28.65 17.16
N ALA A 307 -9.55 28.85 18.44
CA ALA A 307 -8.22 28.50 18.91
C ALA A 307 -8.10 26.98 19.11
N ALA A 308 -9.13 26.36 19.69
CA ALA A 308 -9.23 24.91 19.78
C ALA A 308 -9.30 24.27 18.39
N GLU A 309 -10.07 24.84 17.45
CA GLU A 309 -10.16 24.32 16.07
C GLU A 309 -8.78 24.32 15.39
N ARG A 310 -8.04 25.44 15.47
CA ARG A 310 -6.69 25.53 14.89
C ARG A 310 -5.72 24.50 15.49
N GLN A 311 -5.78 24.27 16.80
CA GLN A 311 -4.93 23.28 17.44
C GLN A 311 -5.29 21.85 17.00
N ALA A 312 -6.59 21.52 16.98
CA ALA A 312 -7.06 20.22 16.52
C ALA A 312 -6.73 19.97 15.04
N GLN A 313 -6.81 21.01 14.20
CA GLN A 313 -6.36 20.96 12.80
C GLN A 313 -4.86 20.67 12.68
N ALA A 314 -4.02 21.32 13.49
CA ALA A 314 -2.59 21.05 13.51
C ALA A 314 -2.28 19.62 13.99
N ASP A 315 -3.05 19.09 14.94
CA ASP A 315 -2.92 17.70 15.40
C ASP A 315 -3.31 16.71 14.31
N TYR A 316 -4.42 16.98 13.62
CA TYR A 316 -4.87 16.21 12.47
C TYR A 316 -3.81 16.16 11.37
N GLU A 317 -3.21 17.31 11.02
CA GLU A 317 -2.16 17.38 10.00
C GLU A 317 -0.90 16.59 10.40
N ARG A 318 -0.51 16.62 11.68
CA ARG A 318 0.62 15.80 12.17
C ARG A 318 0.31 14.31 12.12
N ALA A 319 -0.89 13.90 12.54
CA ALA A 319 -1.32 12.51 12.48
C ALA A 319 -1.42 12.02 11.03
N ARG A 320 -1.95 12.86 10.13
CA ARG A 320 -2.01 12.59 8.69
C ARG A 320 -0.62 12.49 8.06
N ALA A 321 0.31 13.36 8.42
CA ALA A 321 1.70 13.25 7.95
C ALA A 321 2.33 11.93 8.41
N ALA A 322 2.10 11.52 9.66
CA ALA A 322 2.55 10.21 10.15
C ALA A 322 1.91 9.05 9.37
N TYR A 323 0.63 9.17 9.01
CA TYR A 323 -0.08 8.21 8.15
C TYR A 323 0.54 8.13 6.75
N ASP A 324 0.86 9.26 6.12
CA ASP A 324 1.50 9.31 4.80
C ASP A 324 2.91 8.70 4.81
N HIS A 325 3.56 8.67 5.98
CA HIS A 325 4.83 7.99 6.21
C HIS A 325 4.68 6.50 6.56
N LEU A 326 3.47 6.00 6.82
CA LEU A 326 3.25 4.56 6.88
C LEU A 326 3.57 3.99 5.49
N PRO A 327 4.41 2.95 5.40
CA PRO A 327 4.64 2.30 4.12
C PRO A 327 3.26 1.85 3.56
N GLY A 328 3.04 2.00 2.26
CA GLY A 328 1.80 1.60 1.55
C GLY A 328 0.57 2.50 1.71
N GLY A 329 0.43 3.27 2.80
CA GLY A 329 -0.70 4.19 3.01
C GLY A 329 -0.74 5.35 2.01
N SER A 330 0.45 5.88 1.67
CA SER A 330 0.58 6.92 0.65
C SER A 330 0.25 6.44 -0.76
N ASP A 331 0.41 5.15 -1.08
CA ASP A 331 0.15 4.61 -2.42
C ASP A 331 -1.35 4.49 -2.71
N ALA A 332 -2.16 4.02 -1.75
CA ALA A 332 -3.62 3.95 -1.91
C ALA A 332 -4.22 5.36 -2.05
N ASN A 333 -3.81 6.30 -1.19
CA ASN A 333 -4.22 7.70 -1.27
C ASN A 333 -3.76 8.37 -2.58
N ALA A 334 -2.51 8.18 -3.00
CA ALA A 334 -2.03 8.76 -4.25
C ALA A 334 -2.74 8.17 -5.47
N ALA A 335 -3.05 6.87 -5.45
CA ALA A 335 -3.81 6.20 -6.52
C ALA A 335 -5.26 6.72 -6.58
N ALA A 336 -5.95 6.83 -5.45
CA ALA A 336 -7.30 7.40 -5.37
C ALA A 336 -7.34 8.87 -5.82
N ASN A 337 -6.37 9.69 -5.41
CA ASN A 337 -6.27 11.09 -5.86
C ASN A 337 -5.91 11.23 -7.35
N GLU A 338 -5.10 10.33 -7.90
CA GLU A 338 -4.85 10.28 -9.36
C GLU A 338 -6.12 9.85 -10.10
N PHE A 339 -6.85 8.88 -9.55
CA PHE A 339 -8.11 8.41 -10.07
C PHE A 339 -9.15 9.53 -10.14
N ALA A 340 -9.42 10.20 -9.03
CA ALA A 340 -10.33 11.34 -8.95
C ALA A 340 -10.10 12.37 -10.08
N ARG A 341 -8.83 12.75 -10.30
CA ARG A 341 -8.44 13.77 -11.29
C ARG A 341 -8.63 13.32 -12.73
N ARG A 342 -8.49 12.04 -13.01
CA ARG A 342 -8.42 11.53 -14.39
C ARG A 342 -9.77 11.03 -14.92
N TRP A 343 -10.73 10.75 -14.02
CA TRP A 343 -12.07 10.33 -14.39
C TRP A 343 -13.12 11.24 -13.73
N PRO A 344 -13.36 12.46 -14.25
CA PRO A 344 -14.24 13.46 -13.65
C PRO A 344 -15.73 13.27 -13.99
N CYS A 345 -16.09 12.17 -14.64
CA CYS A 345 -17.49 11.79 -14.79
C CYS A 345 -18.14 11.75 -13.41
#